data_AF-A0A495BIP1-F1
#
_entry.id   AF-A0A495BIP1-F1
#
_cell.length_a   1.000
_cell.length_b   1.000
_cell.length_c   1.000
_cell.angle_alpha   90.00
_cell.angle_beta   90.00
_cell.angle_gamma   90.00
#
_symmetry.space_group_name_H-M   'P 1'
#
loop_
_entity.id
_entity.type
_entity.pdbx_description
1 polymer ?
#
loop_
_entity_poly.entity_id
_entity_poly.type
_entity_poly.pdbx_seq_one_letter_code
_entity_poly.pdbx_strand_id
1 'polypeptide(L)' 'MKCPEKHGYRSDAGALVIAARMAGKNTKTLRAYRCPRCQKWHLTKQQKRAEAA' A
#
# COMPACT_ATOMS: atom_id res chain seq x y z
N MET A 1 -6.39 18.32 -8.58
CA MET A 1 -6.18 16.89 -8.94
C MET A 1 -6.50 16.01 -7.74
N LYS A 2 -7.49 15.11 -7.81
CA LYS A 2 -7.89 14.22 -6.69
C LYS A 2 -7.06 12.93 -6.73
N CYS A 3 -6.35 12.62 -5.65
CA CYS A 3 -5.76 11.30 -5.47
C CYS A 3 -6.91 10.30 -5.22
N PRO A 4 -6.97 9.17 -5.93
CA PRO A 4 -8.04 8.17 -5.73
C PRO A 4 -7.95 7.52 -4.34
N GLU A 5 -6.77 7.48 -3.74
CA GLU A 5 -6.58 6.95 -2.40
C GLU A 5 -6.77 8.03 -1.34
N LYS A 6 -7.79 7.83 -0.50
CA LYS A 6 -8.14 8.74 0.60
C LYS A 6 -7.08 8.78 1.70
N HIS A 7 -6.30 7.71 1.87
CA HIS A 7 -5.31 7.59 2.94
C HIS A 7 -3.91 7.62 2.36
N GLY A 8 -3.12 8.64 2.71
CA GLY A 8 -1.72 8.80 2.26
C GLY A 8 -0.82 9.15 3.44
N TYR A 9 0.30 8.44 3.54
CA TYR A 9 1.35 8.63 4.53
C TYR A 9 2.37 9.65 4.05
N ARG A 10 2.94 10.42 4.99
CA ARG A 10 4.01 11.39 4.70
C ARG A 10 5.35 10.72 4.40
N SER A 11 5.60 9.53 4.94
CA SER A 11 6.89 8.84 4.85
C SER A 11 6.71 7.36 4.48
N ASP A 12 7.71 6.80 3.82
CA ASP A 12 7.76 5.38 3.44
C ASP A 12 7.76 4.48 4.68
N ALA A 13 8.53 4.85 5.72
CA ALA A 13 8.58 4.12 6.98
C ALA A 13 7.20 3.99 7.63
N GLY A 14 6.42 5.07 7.64
CA GLY A 14 5.05 5.07 8.17
C GLY A 14 4.12 4.16 7.36
N ALA A 15 4.24 4.17 6.04
CA ALA A 15 3.47 3.27 5.18
C ALA A 15 3.89 1.80 5.40
N LEU A 16 5.19 1.50 5.46
CA LEU A 16 5.73 0.15 5.65
C LEU A 16 5.32 -0.46 7.00
N VAL A 17 5.37 0.31 8.09
CA VAL A 17 4.93 -0.17 9.42
C VAL A 17 3.45 -0.59 9.38
N ILE A 18 2.61 0.20 8.73
CA ILE A 18 1.18 -0.13 8.61
C ILE A 18 0.96 -1.30 7.64
N ALA A 19 1.71 -1.38 6.55
CA ALA A 19 1.68 -2.51 5.63
C ALA A 19 2.02 -3.83 6.35
N ALA A 20 3.08 -3.83 7.16
CA ALA A 20 3.50 -4.97 7.96
C ALA A 20 2.46 -5.35 9.03
N ARG A 21 1.92 -4.36 9.75
CA ARG A 21 0.83 -4.58 10.73
C ARG A 21 -0.41 -5.19 10.10
N MET A 22 -0.77 -4.78 8.88
CA MET A 22 -1.93 -5.33 8.17
C MET A 22 -1.64 -6.71 7.56
N ALA A 23 -0.42 -6.99 7.11
CA ALA A 23 -0.01 -8.30 6.59
C ALA A 23 -0.13 -9.41 7.64
N GLY A 24 0.07 -9.10 8.93
CA GLY A 24 -0.14 -10.06 10.02
C GLY A 24 -1.62 -10.34 10.36
N LYS A 25 -2.54 -9.47 9.96
CA LYS A 25 -3.98 -9.58 10.29
C LYS A 25 -4.84 -10.08 9.13
N ASN A 26 -4.40 -9.85 7.90
CA ASN A 26 -5.10 -10.26 6.69
C ASN A 26 -4.10 -11.05 5.86
N THR A 27 -4.50 -12.18 5.28
CA THR A 27 -3.71 -12.98 4.31
C THR A 27 -3.37 -12.23 3.01
N LYS A 28 -3.60 -10.90 2.97
CA LYS A 28 -3.32 -9.99 1.87
C LYS A 28 -2.08 -9.19 2.21
N THR A 29 -0.99 -9.48 1.50
CA THR A 29 0.23 -8.67 1.56
C THR A 29 -0.07 -7.27 1.01
N LEU A 30 0.22 -6.22 1.80
CA LEU A 30 0.14 -4.85 1.34
C LEU A 30 1.52 -4.34 0.95
N ARG A 31 1.60 -3.55 -0.12
CA ARG A 31 2.83 -2.91 -0.59
C ARG A 31 2.70 -1.40 -0.48
N ALA A 32 3.69 -0.77 0.13
CA ALA A 32 3.84 0.68 0.11
C ALA A 32 4.36 1.16 -1.26
N TYR A 33 3.75 2.21 -1.82
CA TYR A 33 4.21 2.85 -3.04
C TYR A 33 4.03 4.37 -2.97
N ARG A 34 4.89 5.12 -3.66
CA ARG A 34 4.77 6.57 -3.75
C ARG A 34 3.85 6.94 -4.91
N CYS A 35 2.77 7.66 -4.64
CA CYS A 35 1.83 8.07 -5.67
C CYS A 35 2.41 9.24 -6.48
N PRO A 36 2.51 9.15 -7.82
CA PRO A 36 3.05 10.22 -8.64
C PRO A 36 2.13 11.47 -8.69
N ARG A 37 0.85 11.33 -8.31
CA ARG A 37 -0.12 12.44 -8.37
C ARG A 37 -0.08 13.35 -7.15
N CYS A 38 -0.01 12.79 -5.94
CA CYS A 38 -0.01 13.55 -4.68
C CYS A 38 1.34 13.53 -3.96
N GLN A 39 2.33 12.81 -4.50
CA GLN A 39 3.68 12.60 -3.95
C GLN A 39 3.72 11.97 -2.55
N LYS A 40 2.59 11.51 -2.02
CA LYS A 40 2.46 10.81 -0.73
C LYS A 40 2.64 9.30 -0.90
N TRP A 41 2.88 8.62 0.20
CA TRP A 41 2.98 7.18 0.27
C TRP A 41 1.61 6.54 0.48
N HIS A 42 1.33 5.47 -0.24
CA HIS A 42 0.04 4.80 -0.26
C HIS A 42 0.22 3.29 -0.14
N LEU A 43 -0.85 2.58 0.21
CA LEU A 43 -0.83 1.13 0.40
C LEU A 43 -1.70 0.47 -0.64
N THR A 44 -1.06 -0.27 -1.54
CA THR A 44 -1.78 -1.10 -2.51
C THR A 44 -1.82 -2.55 -2.05
N LYS A 45 -2.91 -3.24 -2.34
CA LYS A 45 -3.00 -4.69 -2.14
C LYS A 45 -2.07 -5.34 -3.15
N GLN A 46 -1.04 -6.03 -2.68
CA GLN A 46 -0.36 -6.98 -3.53
C GLN A 46 -1.36 -8.12 -3.73
N GLN A 47 -2.08 -8.08 -4.84
CA GLN A 47 -2.81 -9.27 -5.27
C GLN A 47 -1.75 -10.36 -5.34
N LYS A 48 -1.90 -11.43 -4.54
CA LYS A 48 -1.29 -12.69 -4.91
C LYS A 48 -1.77 -12.90 -6.34
N ARG A 49 -0.88 -12.84 -7.33
CA ARG A 49 -1.16 -13.47 -8.61
C ARG A 49 -1.55 -14.88 -8.21
N ALA A 50 -2.84 -15.19 -8.28
CA ALA A 50 -3.25 -16.58 -8.34
C ALA A 50 -2.49 -17.15 -9.53
N GLU A 51 -1.84 -18.30 -9.31
CA GLU A 51 -1.26 -19.13 -10.35
C GLU A 51 -2.10 -19.04 -11.63
N ALA A 52 -1.46 -18.59 -12.69
CA ALA A 52 -1.74 -19.06 -14.03
C ALA A 52 -0.48 -19.79 -14.47
N ALA A 53 -0.37 -21.06 -14.06
CA ALA A 53 0.39 -22.12 -14.70
C ALA A 53 0.02 -23.45 -14.04
#